data_AF-A0A8S9MMK6-F1
#
_entry.id   AF-A0A8S9MMK6-F1
#
_cell.length_a   1.000
_cell.length_b   1.000
_cell.length_c   1.000
_cell.angle_alpha   90.00
_cell.angle_beta   90.00
_cell.angle_gamma   90.00
#
_symmetry.space_group_name_H-M   'P 1'
#
loop_
_entity.id
_entity.type
_entity.pdbx_description
1 polymer ?
#
loop_
_entity_poly.entity_id
_entity_poly.type
_entity_poly.pdbx_seq_one_letter_code
_entity_poly.pdbx_strand_id
1 'polypeptide(L)'
;MPPVSVGVDHVNGHNSTARVPHHQKPLTVNDLSPTPMHGSNLRVAYQGVPGAYSEAAAAKAYHNCEAIPCDQFEVAFQAVELWTADRAVLPVENSLGGSIHRNYDLLLRHRLHIVGEVHLPVHHCLLALPGVRKELLTRVISHPQGLAQCERTLTKLGLNVSRKAVEDTAGAAEFIAANNLRDTAAIASARAAEIYGLEILEDGIQDDASNVTRFVMLAREPIVPRTDRPFKTSIVFAHEKGTSVLFKVLSALAFRDISLTKIESRPNHNRPIRLVDDVTVGTAKHFEYMFYVDFEASMAETRAQNALSEVREFTSFLRVLGSYPMDMTPWSPSS
;
A
#
# COMPACT_ATOMS: atom_id res chain seq x y z
N MET A 1 31.63 76.37 -7.52
CA MET A 1 31.82 75.71 -6.21
C MET A 1 30.87 74.51 -6.14
N PRO A 2 31.34 73.34 -5.67
CA PRO A 2 30.69 72.02 -5.79
C PRO A 2 29.71 71.74 -4.61
N PRO A 3 29.08 70.54 -4.46
CA PRO A 3 29.13 69.34 -5.28
C PRO A 3 27.77 68.75 -5.72
N VAL A 4 27.89 67.84 -6.69
CA VAL A 4 26.93 66.82 -7.13
C VAL A 4 26.88 65.70 -6.09
N SER A 5 25.69 65.21 -5.74
CA SER A 5 25.50 63.97 -4.98
C SER A 5 24.47 63.09 -5.66
N VAL A 6 24.93 61.89 -6.01
CA VAL A 6 24.24 60.77 -6.65
C VAL A 6 23.59 59.91 -5.56
N GLY A 7 22.35 59.49 -5.76
CA GLY A 7 21.70 58.38 -5.03
C GLY A 7 20.69 57.75 -5.98
N VAL A 8 21.10 56.77 -6.80
CA VAL A 8 21.11 55.32 -6.55
C VAL A 8 19.72 54.81 -6.16
N ASP A 9 19.01 54.32 -7.17
CA ASP A 9 17.81 53.50 -7.07
C ASP A 9 18.07 52.24 -6.26
N HIS A 10 17.37 52.08 -5.13
CA HIS A 10 17.25 50.80 -4.45
C HIS A 10 16.10 50.01 -5.07
N VAL A 11 16.45 49.14 -6.02
CA VAL A 11 15.60 48.04 -6.47
C VAL A 11 15.47 47.05 -5.31
N ASN A 12 14.25 46.94 -4.76
CA ASN A 12 13.89 45.92 -3.79
C ASN A 12 13.89 44.54 -4.46
N GLY A 13 15.03 43.84 -4.38
CA GLY A 13 15.12 42.41 -4.66
C GLY A 13 14.47 41.61 -3.54
N HIS A 14 13.21 41.21 -3.72
CA HIS A 14 12.61 40.12 -2.96
C HIS A 14 13.29 38.81 -3.33
N ASN A 15 14.35 38.46 -2.61
CA ASN A 15 14.91 37.12 -2.61
C ASN A 15 13.97 36.20 -1.80
N SER A 16 12.98 35.63 -2.49
CA SER A 16 12.23 34.47 -2.01
C SER A 16 13.17 33.25 -2.06
N THR A 17 13.92 33.00 -0.99
CA THR A 17 14.60 31.73 -0.79
C THR A 17 13.54 30.64 -0.59
N ALA A 18 13.23 29.92 -1.66
CA ALA A 18 12.46 28.68 -1.58
C ALA A 18 13.20 27.72 -0.65
N ARG A 19 12.59 27.39 0.50
CA ARG A 19 13.07 26.33 1.38
C ARG A 19 13.00 25.02 0.61
N VAL A 20 14.16 24.41 0.36
CA VAL A 20 14.24 23.01 -0.10
C VAL A 20 13.60 22.13 0.99
N PRO A 21 12.63 21.26 0.68
CA PRO A 21 12.07 20.35 1.67
C PRO A 21 13.18 19.43 2.20
N HIS A 22 13.36 19.38 3.52
CA HIS A 22 14.16 18.30 4.12
C HIS A 22 13.38 17.00 3.93
N HIS A 23 13.81 16.18 2.96
CA HIS A 23 13.22 14.86 2.75
C HIS A 23 13.51 13.97 3.97
N GLN A 24 12.46 13.47 4.63
CA GLN A 24 12.61 12.51 5.72
C GLN A 24 13.08 11.18 5.12
N LYS A 25 14.24 10.70 5.58
CA LYS A 25 14.72 9.36 5.23
C LYS A 25 13.73 8.31 5.77
N PRO A 26 13.40 7.25 5.00
CA PRO A 26 12.57 6.17 5.51
C PRO A 26 13.16 5.56 6.78
N LEU A 27 12.29 5.30 7.77
CA LEU A 27 12.64 4.55 8.96
C LEU A 27 13.11 3.15 8.55
N THR A 28 14.17 2.70 9.22
CA THR A 28 14.69 1.34 9.16
C THR A 28 14.50 0.66 10.52
N VAL A 29 14.72 -0.66 10.58
CA VAL A 29 14.64 -1.43 11.84
C VAL A 29 15.52 -0.82 12.95
N ASN A 30 16.66 -0.20 12.59
CA ASN A 30 17.58 0.38 13.56
C ASN A 30 17.11 1.72 14.15
N ASP A 31 16.17 2.40 13.48
CA ASP A 31 15.65 3.71 13.91
C ASP A 31 14.49 3.57 14.93
N LEU A 32 13.96 2.35 15.07
CA LEU A 32 12.85 2.03 15.98
C LEU A 32 13.33 2.00 17.44
N SER A 33 13.39 3.17 18.07
CA SER A 33 13.56 3.30 19.52
C SER A 33 12.19 3.39 20.24
N PRO A 34 12.05 2.85 21.45
CA PRO A 34 10.77 2.77 22.17
C PRO A 34 10.30 4.11 22.77
N THR A 35 11.00 5.21 22.51
CA THR A 35 10.60 6.52 23.05
C THR A 35 9.34 7.03 22.33
N PRO A 36 8.21 7.21 23.03
CA PRO A 36 7.00 7.70 22.41
C PRO A 36 7.15 9.18 22.08
N MET A 37 7.24 9.51 20.79
CA MET A 37 7.19 10.91 20.34
C MET A 37 5.73 11.39 20.38
N HIS A 38 5.42 12.28 21.32
CA HIS A 38 4.08 12.89 21.43
C HIS A 38 4.02 14.14 20.54
N GLY A 39 3.64 13.97 19.28
CA GLY A 39 3.27 15.05 18.36
C GLY A 39 1.78 15.36 18.42
N SER A 40 1.38 16.57 17.98
CA SER A 40 -0.03 16.97 17.87
C SER A 40 -0.77 16.32 16.69
N ASN A 41 -0.02 15.83 15.69
CA ASN A 41 -0.56 15.24 14.47
C ASN A 41 -0.51 13.71 14.55
N LEU A 42 -1.51 13.04 13.97
CA LEU A 42 -1.56 11.58 13.90
C LEU A 42 -0.43 11.07 13.00
N ARG A 43 0.46 10.21 13.52
CA ARG A 43 1.57 9.64 12.75
C ARG A 43 1.14 8.36 12.06
N VAL A 44 1.30 8.31 10.74
CA VAL A 44 0.84 7.20 9.91
C VAL A 44 2.02 6.61 9.15
N ALA A 45 2.44 5.42 9.55
CA ALA A 45 3.50 4.67 8.88
C ALA A 45 3.03 4.13 7.53
N TYR A 46 3.90 4.20 6.53
CA TYR A 46 3.69 3.60 5.23
C TYR A 46 5.01 3.08 4.68
N GLN A 47 4.97 2.05 3.83
CA GLN A 47 6.18 1.58 3.14
C GLN A 47 6.42 2.40 1.87
N GLY A 48 7.65 2.90 1.71
CA GLY A 48 8.11 3.67 0.57
C GLY A 48 8.79 4.98 0.97
N VAL A 49 9.00 5.83 -0.04
CA VAL A 49 9.55 7.20 0.10
C VAL A 49 8.47 8.25 -0.17
N PRO A 50 8.68 9.55 0.12
CA PRO A 50 7.75 10.60 -0.26
C PRO A 50 7.43 10.57 -1.77
N GLY A 51 6.17 10.74 -2.13
CA GLY A 51 5.64 10.59 -3.49
C GLY A 51 5.12 9.20 -3.83
N ALA A 52 5.33 8.20 -2.96
CA ALA A 52 4.78 6.86 -3.18
C ALA A 52 3.24 6.85 -3.08
N TYR A 53 2.60 5.92 -3.77
CA TYR A 53 1.14 5.74 -3.66
C TYR A 53 0.69 5.41 -2.24
N SER A 54 1.53 4.75 -1.44
CA SER A 54 1.27 4.49 -0.02
C SER A 54 1.21 5.79 0.81
N GLU A 55 1.98 6.82 0.47
CA GLU A 55 1.89 8.15 1.12
C GLU A 55 0.54 8.81 0.79
N ALA A 56 0.14 8.78 -0.49
CA ALA A 56 -1.16 9.29 -0.92
C ALA A 56 -2.33 8.54 -0.26
N ALA A 57 -2.21 7.22 -0.10
CA ALA A 57 -3.19 6.42 0.63
C ALA A 57 -3.27 6.81 2.11
N ALA A 58 -2.12 7.09 2.76
CA ALA A 58 -2.09 7.57 4.14
C ALA A 58 -2.80 8.92 4.30
N ALA A 59 -2.53 9.87 3.39
CA ALA A 59 -3.17 11.18 3.39
C ALA A 59 -4.69 11.10 3.10
N LYS A 60 -5.12 10.17 2.23
CA LYS A 60 -6.55 9.89 1.97
C LYS A 60 -7.22 9.25 3.19
N ALA A 61 -6.55 8.33 3.88
CA ALA A 61 -7.06 7.64 5.06
C ALA A 61 -7.22 8.57 6.27
N TYR A 62 -6.25 9.46 6.48
CA TYR A 62 -6.19 10.34 7.63
C TYR A 62 -5.80 11.75 7.20
N HIS A 63 -6.78 12.66 7.20
CA HIS A 63 -6.53 14.05 6.84
C HIS A 63 -5.57 14.72 7.83
N ASN A 64 -4.62 15.51 7.33
CA ASN A 64 -3.59 16.20 8.12
C ASN A 64 -2.70 15.26 8.97
N CYS A 65 -2.54 14.00 8.58
CA CYS A 65 -1.58 13.11 9.23
C CYS A 65 -0.13 13.51 8.95
N GLU A 66 0.76 13.15 9.86
CA GLU A 66 2.19 13.08 9.60
C GLU A 66 2.51 11.71 8.99
N ALA A 67 2.82 11.66 7.70
CA ALA A 67 3.18 10.43 7.03
C ALA A 67 4.63 10.04 7.37
N ILE A 68 4.83 8.84 7.91
CA ILE A 68 6.13 8.32 8.33
C ILE A 68 6.61 7.28 7.29
N PRO A 69 7.58 7.61 6.42
CA PRO A 69 8.11 6.66 5.45
C PRO A 69 8.87 5.53 6.15
N CYS A 70 8.71 4.31 5.67
CA CYS A 70 9.41 3.11 6.14
C CYS A 70 10.02 2.38 4.94
N ASP A 71 11.23 1.86 5.09
CA ASP A 71 11.92 1.13 4.01
C ASP A 71 11.20 -0.17 3.62
N GLN A 72 10.70 -0.91 4.62
CA GLN A 72 10.06 -2.20 4.47
C GLN A 72 8.68 -2.24 5.15
N PHE A 73 7.85 -3.20 4.70
CA PHE A 73 6.53 -3.39 5.31
C PHE A 73 6.65 -3.76 6.79
N GLU A 74 7.60 -4.61 7.16
CA GLU A 74 7.90 -5.01 8.54
C GLU A 74 8.12 -3.82 9.45
N VAL A 75 8.89 -2.83 8.97
CA VAL A 75 9.21 -1.62 9.74
C VAL A 75 7.94 -0.81 9.98
N ALA A 76 7.04 -0.72 9.01
CA ALA A 76 5.75 -0.05 9.22
C ALA A 76 4.86 -0.77 10.26
N PHE A 77 4.85 -2.11 10.29
CA PHE A 77 4.17 -2.88 11.34
C PHE A 77 4.80 -2.63 12.72
N GLN A 78 6.13 -2.75 12.82
CA GLN A 78 6.86 -2.56 14.06
C GLN A 78 6.77 -1.12 14.57
N ALA A 79 6.77 -0.12 13.70
CA ALA A 79 6.57 1.28 14.06
C ALA A 79 5.26 1.49 14.82
N VAL A 80 4.19 0.79 14.42
CA VAL A 80 2.91 0.82 15.14
C VAL A 80 3.00 0.02 16.44
N GLU A 81 3.60 -1.17 16.47
CA GLU A 81 3.71 -1.93 17.72
C GLU A 81 4.56 -1.23 18.79
N LEU A 82 5.60 -0.52 18.37
CA LEU A 82 6.58 0.18 19.24
C LEU A 82 6.22 1.64 19.52
N TRP A 83 5.02 2.10 19.15
CA TRP A 83 4.53 3.47 19.40
C TRP A 83 5.33 4.58 18.68
N THR A 84 6.18 4.22 17.73
CA THR A 84 6.85 5.15 16.80
C THR A 84 5.87 5.77 15.81
N ALA A 85 4.80 5.03 15.45
CA ALA A 85 3.66 5.52 14.69
C ALA A 85 2.34 5.16 15.38
N ASP A 86 1.27 5.91 15.09
CA ASP A 86 -0.04 5.69 15.69
C ASP A 86 -0.91 4.75 14.84
N ARG A 87 -0.68 4.76 13.53
CA ARG A 87 -1.35 3.93 12.53
C ARG A 87 -0.37 3.50 11.46
N ALA A 88 -0.75 2.49 10.68
CA ALA A 88 -0.10 2.19 9.40
C ALA A 88 -1.14 2.11 8.29
N VAL A 89 -0.74 2.47 7.07
CA VAL A 89 -1.56 2.28 5.86
C VAL A 89 -0.74 1.47 4.87
N LEU A 90 -1.19 0.24 4.58
CA LEU A 90 -0.42 -0.73 3.81
C LEU A 90 -1.26 -1.37 2.70
N PRO A 91 -0.69 -1.58 1.50
CA PRO A 91 -1.43 -2.16 0.39
C PRO A 91 -1.61 -3.67 0.59
N VAL A 92 -2.79 -4.20 0.31
CA VAL A 92 -3.09 -5.64 0.44
C VAL A 92 -3.47 -6.29 -0.87
N GLU A 93 -3.91 -5.50 -1.85
CA GLU A 93 -4.40 -5.98 -3.13
C GLU A 93 -4.29 -4.88 -4.18
N ASN A 94 -3.91 -5.26 -5.40
CA ASN A 94 -3.96 -4.40 -6.58
C ASN A 94 -4.78 -5.09 -7.67
N SER A 95 -5.58 -4.33 -8.42
CA SER A 95 -6.47 -4.89 -9.44
C SER A 95 -5.75 -5.60 -10.58
N LEU A 96 -4.50 -5.24 -10.87
CA LEU A 96 -3.67 -5.84 -11.92
C LEU A 96 -2.66 -6.86 -11.36
N GLY A 97 -2.09 -6.60 -10.19
CA GLY A 97 -1.06 -7.44 -9.56
C GLY A 97 -1.60 -8.50 -8.60
N GLY A 98 -2.87 -8.45 -8.24
CA GLY A 98 -3.50 -9.33 -7.27
C GLY A 98 -3.09 -9.04 -5.81
N SER A 99 -3.12 -10.09 -4.99
CA SER A 99 -2.86 -10.03 -3.55
C SER A 99 -1.39 -9.74 -3.22
N ILE A 100 -1.14 -8.79 -2.33
CA ILE A 100 0.21 -8.51 -1.79
C ILE A 100 0.43 -9.42 -0.58
N HIS A 101 0.84 -10.64 -0.89
CA HIS A 101 0.97 -11.74 0.07
C HIS A 101 1.83 -11.42 1.30
N ARG A 102 2.87 -10.61 1.14
CA ARG A 102 3.75 -10.23 2.25
C ARG A 102 2.99 -9.57 3.39
N ASN A 103 2.04 -8.68 3.07
CA ASN A 103 1.26 -7.96 4.07
C ASN A 103 0.21 -8.84 4.75
N TYR A 104 -0.32 -9.86 4.07
CA TYR A 104 -1.14 -10.89 4.72
C TYR A 104 -0.35 -11.69 5.75
N ASP A 105 0.86 -12.12 5.40
CA ASP A 105 1.72 -12.87 6.32
C ASP A 105 2.12 -12.00 7.53
N LEU A 106 2.36 -10.70 7.34
CA LEU A 106 2.64 -9.77 8.43
C LEU A 106 1.43 -9.50 9.32
N LEU A 107 0.23 -9.35 8.74
CA LEU A 107 -1.02 -9.25 9.52
C LEU A 107 -1.19 -10.43 10.48
N LEU A 108 -0.80 -11.64 10.04
CA LEU A 108 -0.87 -12.83 10.89
C LEU A 108 0.20 -12.86 11.99
N ARG A 109 1.40 -12.34 11.73
CA ARG A 109 2.54 -12.35 12.67
C ARG A 109 2.43 -11.27 13.73
N HIS A 110 1.91 -10.11 13.37
CA HIS A 110 1.79 -8.94 14.23
C HIS A 110 0.40 -8.87 14.88
N ARG A 111 0.32 -8.25 16.06
CA ARG A 111 -0.95 -8.09 16.82
C ARG A 111 -1.63 -6.78 16.49
N LEU A 112 -1.71 -6.45 15.20
CA LEU A 112 -2.45 -5.29 14.72
C LEU A 112 -3.83 -5.70 14.18
N HIS A 113 -4.73 -4.73 14.15
CA HIS A 113 -6.10 -4.86 13.68
C HIS A 113 -6.35 -3.95 12.48
N ILE A 114 -7.12 -4.46 11.51
CA ILE A 114 -7.62 -3.64 10.42
C ILE A 114 -8.77 -2.78 10.97
N VAL A 115 -8.63 -1.47 10.85
CA VAL A 115 -9.57 -0.46 11.36
C VAL A 115 -10.25 0.36 10.27
N GLY A 116 -9.92 0.09 9.01
CA GLY A 116 -10.47 0.73 7.83
C GLY A 116 -9.77 0.26 6.56
N GLU A 117 -10.29 0.68 5.41
CA GLU A 117 -9.67 0.46 4.11
C GLU A 117 -9.77 1.72 3.24
N VAL A 118 -8.90 1.80 2.24
CA VAL A 118 -8.89 2.87 1.24
C VAL A 118 -8.60 2.27 -0.13
N HIS A 119 -9.39 2.62 -1.13
CA HIS A 119 -9.08 2.32 -2.53
C HIS A 119 -8.43 3.53 -3.18
N LEU A 120 -7.24 3.36 -3.76
CA LEU A 120 -6.52 4.43 -4.43
C LEU A 120 -6.32 4.08 -5.91
N PRO A 121 -6.86 4.88 -6.84
CA PRO A 121 -6.53 4.80 -8.25
C PRO A 121 -5.04 5.05 -8.49
N VAL A 122 -4.40 4.21 -9.29
CA VAL A 122 -2.98 4.31 -9.64
C VAL A 122 -2.86 4.97 -11.01
N HIS A 123 -2.35 6.20 -11.03
CA HIS A 123 -2.10 6.99 -12.22
C HIS A 123 -0.60 7.19 -12.42
N HIS A 124 -0.05 6.53 -13.43
CA HIS A 124 1.37 6.60 -13.74
C HIS A 124 1.67 7.75 -14.69
N CYS A 125 2.72 8.50 -14.39
CA CYS A 125 3.25 9.56 -15.21
C CYS A 125 4.68 9.21 -15.66
N LEU A 126 5.05 9.62 -16.87
CA LEU A 126 6.44 9.58 -17.33
C LEU A 126 7.14 10.88 -16.90
N LEU A 127 8.11 10.76 -16.01
CA LEU A 127 8.80 11.89 -15.38
C LEU A 127 10.24 12.01 -15.87
N ALA A 128 10.73 13.22 -16.11
CA ALA A 128 12.14 13.48 -16.37
C ALA A 128 12.57 14.82 -15.77
N LEU A 129 13.87 15.13 -15.83
CA LEU A 129 14.34 16.44 -15.40
C LEU A 129 13.76 17.57 -16.28
N PRO A 130 13.56 18.78 -15.73
CA PRO A 130 13.06 19.91 -16.48
C PRO A 130 13.85 20.17 -17.78
N GLY A 131 13.11 20.33 -18.87
CA GLY A 131 13.64 20.58 -20.21
C GLY A 131 14.23 19.36 -20.94
N VAL A 132 14.12 18.15 -20.37
CA VAL A 132 14.45 16.91 -21.11
C VAL A 132 13.30 16.58 -22.05
N ARG A 133 13.62 16.31 -23.32
CA ARG A 133 12.62 15.88 -24.32
C ARG A 133 12.57 14.36 -24.42
N LYS A 134 11.41 13.79 -24.73
CA LYS A 134 11.20 12.34 -24.85
C LYS A 134 12.18 11.67 -25.82
N GLU A 135 12.56 12.35 -26.90
CA GLU A 135 13.44 11.79 -27.94
C GLU A 135 14.89 11.61 -27.45
N LEU A 136 15.28 12.22 -26.34
CA LEU A 136 16.62 12.13 -25.76
C LEU A 136 16.74 11.01 -24.72
N LEU A 137 15.64 10.33 -24.39
CA LEU A 137 15.62 9.27 -23.39
C LEU A 137 16.27 8.00 -23.95
N THR A 138 17.18 7.40 -23.18
CA THR A 138 17.79 6.11 -23.48
C THR A 138 17.40 5.05 -22.44
N ARG A 139 16.76 5.48 -21.35
CA ARG A 139 16.40 4.61 -20.23
C ARG A 139 15.12 5.06 -19.53
N VAL A 140 14.31 4.10 -19.12
CA VAL A 140 13.18 4.28 -18.20
C VAL A 140 13.35 3.38 -16.99
N ILE A 141 13.19 3.94 -15.79
CA ILE A 141 13.26 3.22 -14.52
C ILE A 141 11.95 3.29 -13.74
N SER A 142 11.58 2.18 -13.09
CA SER A 142 10.46 2.12 -12.14
C SER A 142 10.45 0.77 -11.42
N HIS A 143 9.50 0.58 -10.51
CA HIS A 143 9.18 -0.74 -9.98
C HIS A 143 8.79 -1.72 -11.11
N PRO A 144 9.15 -3.02 -11.06
CA PRO A 144 8.77 -4.01 -12.07
C PRO A 144 7.29 -3.97 -12.46
N GLN A 145 6.40 -3.80 -11.49
CA GLN A 145 4.96 -3.71 -11.74
C GLN A 145 4.58 -2.41 -12.46
N GLY A 146 5.22 -1.28 -12.15
CA GLY A 146 4.98 -0.03 -12.86
C GLY A 146 5.43 -0.10 -14.32
N LEU A 147 6.56 -0.75 -14.60
CA LEU A 147 7.03 -1.01 -15.96
C LEU A 147 6.07 -1.93 -16.72
N ALA A 148 5.61 -3.01 -16.09
CA ALA A 148 4.69 -3.97 -16.70
C ALA A 148 3.31 -3.35 -17.00
N GLN A 149 2.88 -2.37 -16.20
CA GLN A 149 1.60 -1.68 -16.38
C GLN A 149 1.64 -0.59 -17.45
N CYS A 150 2.80 -0.27 -18.04
CA CYS A 150 2.96 0.80 -19.01
C CYS A 150 3.65 0.31 -20.30
N GLU A 151 3.44 -0.96 -20.67
CA GLU A 151 4.18 -1.61 -21.75
C GLU A 151 3.90 -0.96 -23.10
N ARG A 152 2.66 -0.54 -23.37
CA ARG A 152 2.31 0.10 -24.65
C ARG A 152 3.04 1.41 -24.82
N THR A 153 3.07 2.25 -23.78
CA THR A 153 3.77 3.54 -23.80
C THR A 153 5.27 3.33 -23.93
N LEU A 154 5.85 2.40 -23.16
CA LEU A 154 7.27 2.07 -23.25
C LEU A 154 7.67 1.53 -24.63
N THR A 155 6.78 0.82 -25.31
CA THR A 155 7.03 0.32 -26.67
C THR A 155 6.99 1.45 -27.70
N LYS A 156 6.13 2.46 -27.52
CA LYS A 156 6.06 3.65 -28.39
C LYS A 156 7.30 4.55 -28.28
N LEU A 157 7.98 4.57 -27.13
CA LEU A 157 9.24 5.31 -26.95
C LEU A 157 10.39 4.76 -27.82
N GLY A 158 10.27 3.52 -28.31
CA GLY A 158 11.21 2.89 -29.24
C GLY A 158 12.12 1.85 -28.60
N LEU A 159 12.65 0.96 -29.43
CA LEU A 159 13.46 -0.21 -29.01
C LEU A 159 14.80 0.16 -28.37
N ASN A 160 15.27 1.39 -28.58
CA ASN A 160 16.55 1.87 -28.05
C ASN A 160 16.44 2.34 -26.58
N VAL A 161 15.23 2.39 -26.03
CA VAL A 161 14.99 2.81 -24.64
C VAL A 161 15.02 1.59 -23.72
N SER A 162 16.06 1.51 -22.90
CA SER A 162 16.24 0.43 -21.93
C SER A 162 15.23 0.55 -20.77
N ARG A 163 14.62 -0.58 -20.36
CA ARG A 163 13.71 -0.65 -19.21
C ARG A 163 14.47 -1.24 -18.04
N LYS A 164 14.63 -0.51 -16.94
CA LYS A 164 15.38 -0.98 -15.77
C LYS A 164 14.51 -0.98 -14.51
N ALA A 165 14.33 -2.15 -13.92
CA ALA A 165 13.64 -2.31 -12.67
C ALA A 165 14.45 -1.71 -11.50
N VAL A 166 13.76 -1.01 -10.62
CA VAL A 166 14.23 -0.54 -9.31
C VAL A 166 13.20 -0.93 -8.23
N GLU A 167 13.51 -0.66 -6.96
CA GLU A 167 12.67 -1.14 -5.85
C GLU A 167 11.36 -0.37 -5.66
N ASP A 168 11.31 0.92 -6.01
CA ASP A 168 10.15 1.77 -5.76
C ASP A 168 9.93 2.78 -6.90
N THR A 169 8.67 3.16 -7.15
CA THR A 169 8.31 4.11 -8.20
C THR A 169 8.73 5.54 -7.86
N ALA A 170 8.47 6.00 -6.63
CA ALA A 170 8.88 7.32 -6.17
C ALA A 170 10.39 7.38 -5.91
N GLY A 171 11.00 6.29 -5.46
CA GLY A 171 12.46 6.14 -5.38
C GLY A 171 13.15 6.24 -6.74
N ALA A 172 12.48 5.81 -7.82
CA ALA A 172 12.96 6.03 -9.18
C ALA A 172 13.04 7.52 -9.54
N ALA A 173 12.01 8.30 -9.18
CA ALA A 173 11.97 9.74 -9.38
C ALA A 173 13.03 10.46 -8.55
N GLU A 174 13.14 10.11 -7.26
CA GLU A 174 14.19 10.61 -6.36
C GLU A 174 15.58 10.36 -6.93
N PHE A 175 15.84 9.15 -7.43
CA PHE A 175 17.13 8.77 -7.99
C PHE A 175 17.52 9.62 -9.21
N ILE A 176 16.56 9.92 -10.10
CA ILE A 176 16.80 10.80 -11.27
C ILE A 176 17.16 12.21 -10.82
N ALA A 177 16.39 12.77 -9.88
CA ALA A 177 16.61 14.11 -9.36
C ALA A 177 17.97 14.22 -8.65
N ALA A 178 18.29 13.27 -7.76
CA ALA A 178 19.52 13.27 -6.98
C ALA A 178 20.79 13.12 -7.83
N ASN A 179 20.71 12.39 -8.96
CA ASN A 179 21.86 12.12 -9.83
C ASN A 179 21.88 12.97 -11.12
N ASN A 180 20.94 13.89 -11.28
CA ASN A 180 20.83 14.78 -12.45
C ASN A 180 20.86 14.01 -13.80
N LEU A 181 20.13 12.88 -13.86
CA LEU A 181 20.12 11.99 -15.03
C LEU A 181 19.26 12.55 -16.16
N ARG A 182 19.87 13.16 -17.18
CA ARG A 182 19.15 13.78 -18.31
C ARG A 182 18.77 12.80 -19.43
N ASP A 183 19.31 11.59 -19.41
CA ASP A 183 19.06 10.51 -20.38
C ASP A 183 17.98 9.52 -19.90
N THR A 184 17.45 9.72 -18.69
CA THR A 184 16.62 8.76 -17.98
C THR A 184 15.28 9.37 -17.59
N ALA A 185 14.21 8.61 -17.76
CA ALA A 185 12.88 8.94 -17.22
C ALA A 185 12.45 7.93 -16.15
N ALA A 186 11.56 8.36 -15.25
CA ALA A 186 10.92 7.51 -14.25
C ALA A 186 9.45 7.31 -14.58
N ILE A 187 8.91 6.13 -14.25
CA ILE A 187 7.46 5.95 -14.14
C ILE A 187 7.09 6.06 -12.66
N ALA A 188 6.36 7.10 -12.29
CA ALA A 188 5.96 7.37 -10.92
C ALA A 188 4.66 8.19 -10.86
N SER A 189 4.23 8.56 -9.66
CA SER A 189 3.06 9.42 -9.46
C SER A 189 3.35 10.87 -9.84
N ALA A 190 2.32 11.65 -10.20
CA ALA A 190 2.45 13.10 -10.35
C ALA A 190 2.98 13.77 -9.07
N ARG A 191 2.61 13.23 -7.90
CA ARG A 191 3.10 13.71 -6.60
C ARG A 191 4.62 13.60 -6.47
N ALA A 192 5.22 12.53 -6.98
CA ALA A 192 6.67 12.38 -7.01
C ALA A 192 7.34 13.46 -7.89
N ALA A 193 6.72 13.85 -9.01
CA ALA A 193 7.23 14.95 -9.83
C ALA A 193 7.28 16.27 -9.06
N GLU A 194 6.20 16.62 -8.33
CA GLU A 194 6.15 17.82 -7.49
C GLU A 194 7.25 17.82 -6.43
N ILE A 195 7.40 16.70 -5.71
CA ILE A 195 8.35 16.56 -4.59
C ILE A 195 9.80 16.67 -5.07
N TYR A 196 10.13 16.02 -6.19
CA TYR A 196 11.50 15.90 -6.68
C TYR A 196 11.85 16.92 -7.78
N GLY A 197 10.96 17.86 -8.09
CA GLY A 197 11.17 18.90 -9.09
C GLY A 197 11.35 18.35 -10.51
N LEU A 198 10.62 17.29 -10.85
CA LEU A 198 10.62 16.69 -12.19
C LEU A 198 9.47 17.24 -13.04
N GLU A 199 9.62 17.12 -14.36
CA GLU A 199 8.63 17.47 -15.36
C GLU A 199 7.87 16.22 -15.81
N ILE A 200 6.55 16.32 -15.89
CA ILE A 200 5.67 15.28 -16.45
C ILE A 200 5.73 15.38 -17.97
N LEU A 201 6.41 14.44 -18.61
CA LEU A 201 6.50 14.35 -20.07
C LEU A 201 5.22 13.76 -20.68
N GLU A 202 4.57 12.85 -19.96
CA GLU A 202 3.30 12.23 -20.34
C GLU A 202 2.55 11.83 -19.09
N ASP A 203 1.25 12.11 -19.07
CA ASP A 203 0.36 11.73 -17.98
C ASP A 203 -0.53 10.56 -18.41
N GLY A 204 -0.94 9.73 -17.45
CA GLY A 204 -1.84 8.61 -17.69
C GLY A 204 -1.26 7.53 -18.60
N ILE A 205 0.00 7.16 -18.41
CA ILE A 205 0.71 6.24 -19.33
C ILE A 205 0.42 4.75 -19.10
N GLN A 206 -0.36 4.42 -18.07
CA GLN A 206 -0.76 3.06 -17.76
C GLN A 206 -1.65 2.47 -18.87
N ASP A 207 -1.47 1.18 -19.15
CA ASP A 207 -2.19 0.48 -20.21
C ASP A 207 -3.67 0.25 -19.86
N ASP A 208 -4.00 0.27 -18.56
CA ASP A 208 -5.35 0.13 -18.03
C ASP A 208 -5.66 1.26 -17.03
N ALA A 209 -6.71 2.04 -17.33
CA ALA A 209 -7.17 3.16 -16.50
C ALA A 209 -7.92 2.73 -15.24
N SER A 210 -8.28 1.45 -15.10
CA SER A 210 -8.96 0.86 -13.94
C SER A 210 -8.00 0.27 -12.90
N ASN A 211 -6.74 0.72 -12.90
CA ASN A 211 -5.73 0.29 -11.94
C ASN A 211 -6.01 0.86 -10.54
N VAL A 212 -6.28 -0.02 -9.57
CA VAL A 212 -6.62 0.34 -8.20
C VAL A 212 -5.81 -0.48 -7.23
N THR A 213 -5.28 0.17 -6.21
CA THR A 213 -4.70 -0.52 -5.06
C THR A 213 -5.59 -0.31 -3.85
N ARG A 214 -5.96 -1.43 -3.21
CA ARG A 214 -6.65 -1.44 -1.92
C ARG A 214 -5.62 -1.45 -0.79
N PHE A 215 -5.74 -0.48 0.09
CA PHE A 215 -4.96 -0.31 1.30
C PHE A 215 -5.82 -0.61 2.52
N VAL A 216 -5.18 -1.14 3.57
CA VAL A 216 -5.80 -1.31 4.89
C VAL A 216 -5.16 -0.37 5.88
N MET A 217 -5.98 0.18 6.77
CA MET A 217 -5.57 1.00 7.90
C MET A 217 -5.38 0.09 9.11
N LEU A 218 -4.20 0.13 9.73
CA LEU A 218 -3.84 -0.73 10.86
C LEU A 218 -3.70 0.07 12.15
N ALA A 219 -4.12 -0.53 13.25
CA ALA A 219 -3.96 0.02 14.59
C ALA A 219 -3.66 -1.10 15.61
N ARG A 220 -3.15 -0.70 16.77
CA ARG A 220 -2.90 -1.60 17.91
C ARG A 220 -4.19 -2.17 18.51
N GLU A 221 -5.25 -1.35 18.55
CA GLU A 221 -6.55 -1.73 19.09
C GLU A 221 -7.59 -1.84 17.96
N PRO A 222 -8.50 -2.83 18.03
CA PRO A 222 -9.62 -2.88 17.10
C PRO A 222 -10.59 -1.72 17.36
N ILE A 223 -11.29 -1.29 16.32
CA ILE A 223 -12.43 -0.38 16.52
C ILE A 223 -13.62 -1.14 17.07
N VAL A 224 -14.52 -0.44 17.77
CA VAL A 224 -15.81 -0.99 18.17
C VAL A 224 -16.70 -1.10 16.92
N PRO A 225 -17.11 -2.31 16.50
CA PRO A 225 -17.96 -2.48 15.34
C PRO A 225 -19.32 -1.82 15.53
N ARG A 226 -19.87 -1.24 14.46
CA ARG A 226 -21.16 -0.54 14.47
C ARG A 226 -22.00 -0.98 13.28
N THR A 227 -23.26 -0.57 13.25
CA THR A 227 -24.20 -0.82 12.15
C THR A 227 -24.70 0.50 11.54
N ASP A 228 -23.95 1.59 11.71
CA ASP A 228 -24.31 2.95 11.24
C ASP A 228 -23.98 3.19 9.77
N ARG A 229 -23.21 2.29 9.15
CA ARG A 229 -22.79 2.31 7.74
C ARG A 229 -22.38 0.90 7.29
N PRO A 230 -22.07 0.67 6.00
CA PRO A 230 -21.54 -0.61 5.53
C PRO A 230 -20.20 -0.95 6.19
N PHE A 231 -20.09 -2.20 6.66
CA PHE A 231 -18.90 -2.74 7.31
C PHE A 231 -18.43 -3.99 6.59
N LYS A 232 -17.11 -4.16 6.58
CA LYS A 232 -16.42 -5.36 6.14
C LYS A 232 -15.76 -6.02 7.35
N THR A 233 -15.77 -7.34 7.38
CA THR A 233 -15.02 -8.11 8.37
C THR A 233 -14.03 -9.02 7.66
N SER A 234 -12.76 -8.94 8.07
CA SER A 234 -11.67 -9.76 7.56
C SER A 234 -11.33 -10.84 8.56
N ILE A 235 -11.29 -12.07 8.11
CA ILE A 235 -10.88 -13.22 8.91
C ILE A 235 -9.78 -14.01 8.22
N VAL A 236 -8.96 -14.69 9.01
CA VAL A 236 -8.06 -15.74 8.56
C VAL A 236 -8.37 -17.01 9.32
N PHE A 237 -8.48 -18.12 8.61
CA PHE A 237 -8.73 -19.42 9.22
C PHE A 237 -7.90 -20.52 8.58
N ALA A 238 -7.70 -21.59 9.34
CA ALA A 238 -7.07 -22.82 8.88
C ALA A 238 -7.76 -24.03 9.51
N HIS A 239 -7.56 -25.19 8.90
CA HIS A 239 -8.04 -26.46 9.44
C HIS A 239 -7.01 -27.56 9.24
N GLU A 240 -6.73 -28.29 10.32
CA GLU A 240 -5.79 -29.40 10.30
C GLU A 240 -6.22 -30.51 9.36
N LYS A 241 -7.53 -30.76 9.17
CA LYS A 241 -8.00 -31.88 8.35
C LYS A 241 -8.04 -31.61 6.83
N GLY A 242 -7.52 -30.48 6.36
CA GLY A 242 -7.40 -30.15 4.93
C GLY A 242 -8.35 -29.04 4.47
N THR A 243 -8.46 -28.86 3.16
CA THR A 243 -9.12 -27.68 2.53
C THR A 243 -10.65 -27.78 2.44
N SER A 244 -11.25 -28.94 2.72
CA SER A 244 -12.71 -29.12 2.70
C SER A 244 -13.46 -28.23 3.70
N VAL A 245 -12.76 -27.72 4.72
CA VAL A 245 -13.28 -26.71 5.65
C VAL A 245 -13.76 -25.46 4.92
N LEU A 246 -13.16 -25.11 3.78
CA LEU A 246 -13.52 -23.92 3.02
C LEU A 246 -15.01 -23.97 2.66
N PHE A 247 -15.51 -25.08 2.13
CA PHE A 247 -16.92 -25.24 1.80
C PHE A 247 -17.82 -24.94 3.01
N LYS A 248 -17.49 -25.52 4.18
CA LYS A 248 -18.28 -25.31 5.41
C LYS A 248 -18.30 -23.85 5.84
N VAL A 249 -17.15 -23.17 5.79
CA VAL A 249 -17.05 -21.74 6.14
C VAL A 249 -17.86 -20.88 5.18
N LEU A 250 -17.75 -21.13 3.88
CA LEU A 250 -18.52 -20.40 2.87
C LEU A 250 -20.03 -20.64 3.04
N SER A 251 -20.45 -21.87 3.33
CA SER A 251 -21.85 -22.19 3.63
C SER A 251 -22.38 -21.46 4.88
N ALA A 252 -21.60 -21.39 5.96
CA ALA A 252 -22.00 -20.70 7.19
C ALA A 252 -22.28 -19.20 6.96
N LEU A 253 -21.55 -18.56 6.05
CA LEU A 253 -21.76 -17.17 5.66
C LEU A 253 -22.93 -17.05 4.67
N ALA A 254 -22.97 -17.90 3.64
CA ALA A 254 -23.98 -17.86 2.59
C ALA A 254 -25.40 -18.11 3.12
N PHE A 255 -25.60 -19.05 4.05
CA PHE A 255 -26.92 -19.32 4.65
C PHE A 255 -27.46 -18.20 5.55
N ARG A 256 -26.67 -17.13 5.76
CA ARG A 256 -27.06 -15.94 6.52
C ARG A 256 -27.03 -14.66 5.66
N ASP A 257 -27.06 -14.82 4.34
CA ASP A 257 -27.04 -13.74 3.35
C ASP A 257 -25.84 -12.80 3.54
N ILE A 258 -24.69 -13.34 3.96
CA ILE A 258 -23.45 -12.57 4.13
C ILE A 258 -22.62 -12.71 2.84
N SER A 259 -22.52 -11.60 2.09
CA SER A 259 -21.73 -11.52 0.86
C SER A 259 -20.24 -11.59 1.15
N LEU A 260 -19.52 -12.32 0.31
CA LEU A 260 -18.06 -12.43 0.34
C LEU A 260 -17.47 -11.45 -0.68
N THR A 261 -16.49 -10.66 -0.27
CA THR A 261 -15.79 -9.72 -1.16
C THR A 261 -14.39 -10.20 -1.53
N LYS A 262 -13.81 -11.12 -0.76
CA LYS A 262 -12.49 -11.69 -1.04
C LYS A 262 -12.35 -13.09 -0.48
N ILE A 263 -11.68 -13.96 -1.23
CA ILE A 263 -11.16 -15.25 -0.76
C ILE A 263 -9.76 -15.41 -1.33
N GLU A 264 -8.79 -15.71 -0.48
CA GLU A 264 -7.41 -16.00 -0.88
C GLU A 264 -6.90 -17.21 -0.09
N SER A 265 -6.27 -18.18 -0.77
CA SER A 265 -5.61 -19.31 -0.12
C SER A 265 -4.09 -19.15 -0.15
N ARG A 266 -3.44 -19.47 0.97
CA ARG A 266 -1.99 -19.35 1.14
C ARG A 266 -1.45 -20.61 1.81
N PRO A 267 -0.39 -21.24 1.28
CA PRO A 267 0.29 -22.31 2.00
C PRO A 267 0.75 -21.82 3.38
N ASN A 268 0.53 -22.62 4.42
CA ASN A 268 0.94 -22.29 5.77
C ASN A 268 2.46 -22.42 5.90
N HIS A 269 3.19 -21.30 5.84
CA HIS A 269 4.65 -21.31 5.93
C HIS A 269 5.19 -21.92 7.24
N ASN A 270 4.44 -21.86 8.35
CA ASN A 270 4.87 -22.43 9.63
C ASN A 270 4.66 -23.95 9.71
N ARG A 271 3.70 -24.48 8.95
CA ARG A 271 3.42 -25.91 8.84
C ARG A 271 3.10 -26.27 7.39
N PRO A 272 4.10 -26.26 6.50
CA PRO A 272 3.86 -26.28 5.06
C PRO A 272 3.33 -27.62 4.58
N ILE A 273 3.60 -28.71 5.29
CA ILE A 273 3.24 -30.07 4.88
C ILE A 273 2.51 -30.78 6.01
N ARG A 274 1.36 -31.36 5.67
CA ARG A 274 0.67 -32.37 6.46
C ARG A 274 0.85 -33.74 5.83
N LEU A 275 1.12 -34.71 6.69
CA LEU A 275 1.16 -36.12 6.34
C LEU A 275 -0.24 -36.73 6.56
N VAL A 276 -0.72 -37.48 5.59
CA VAL A 276 -1.95 -38.26 5.67
C VAL A 276 -1.54 -39.71 5.46
N ASP A 277 -1.43 -40.43 6.58
CA ASP A 277 -1.08 -41.84 6.57
C ASP A 277 -2.31 -42.65 6.16
N ASP A 278 -2.23 -43.30 5.01
CA ASP A 278 -3.20 -44.29 4.57
C ASP A 278 -2.59 -45.68 4.75
N VAL A 279 -3.26 -46.52 5.54
CA VAL A 279 -2.81 -47.88 5.91
C VAL A 279 -2.65 -48.79 4.68
N THR A 280 -3.30 -48.43 3.56
CA THR A 280 -3.32 -49.19 2.31
C THR A 280 -2.52 -48.55 1.17
N VAL A 281 -2.31 -47.23 1.18
CA VAL A 281 -1.77 -46.47 0.03
C VAL A 281 -0.43 -45.76 0.36
N GLY A 282 -0.02 -45.73 1.63
CA GLY A 282 1.18 -45.04 2.10
C GLY A 282 0.92 -43.62 2.61
N THR A 283 1.98 -42.87 2.93
CA THR A 283 1.87 -41.52 3.47
C THR A 283 1.76 -40.47 2.35
N ALA A 284 0.57 -39.89 2.16
CA ALA A 284 0.37 -38.76 1.28
C ALA A 284 0.84 -37.44 1.94
N LYS A 285 1.52 -36.58 1.18
CA LYS A 285 1.98 -35.25 1.62
C LYS A 285 1.09 -34.18 1.00
N HIS A 286 0.40 -33.41 1.83
CA HIS A 286 -0.46 -32.30 1.39
C HIS A 286 0.07 -30.98 1.93
N PHE A 287 -0.08 -29.90 1.18
CA PHE A 287 0.15 -28.57 1.73
C PHE A 287 -0.95 -28.21 2.74
N GLU A 288 -0.59 -27.63 3.88
CA GLU A 288 -1.59 -26.96 4.73
C GLU A 288 -1.84 -25.55 4.21
N TYR A 289 -3.08 -25.10 4.28
CA TYR A 289 -3.49 -23.80 3.77
C TYR A 289 -4.12 -22.96 4.87
N MET A 290 -3.88 -21.66 4.78
CA MET A 290 -4.63 -20.62 5.46
C MET A 290 -5.51 -19.93 4.42
N PHE A 291 -6.73 -19.58 4.82
CA PHE A 291 -7.69 -18.89 3.99
C PHE A 291 -7.95 -17.52 4.58
N TYR A 292 -7.76 -16.48 3.78
CA TYR A 292 -8.13 -15.11 4.09
C TYR A 292 -9.46 -14.82 3.41
N VAL A 293 -10.42 -14.33 4.20
CA VAL A 293 -11.76 -14.03 3.72
C VAL A 293 -12.20 -12.67 4.21
N ASP A 294 -12.70 -11.86 3.28
CA ASP A 294 -13.41 -10.63 3.59
C ASP A 294 -14.90 -10.81 3.27
N PHE A 295 -15.75 -10.32 4.16
CA PHE A 295 -17.20 -10.39 3.99
C PHE A 295 -17.93 -9.13 4.48
N GLU A 296 -19.10 -8.89 3.88
CA GLU A 296 -19.93 -7.70 4.10
C GLU A 296 -20.86 -7.88 5.29
N ALA A 297 -20.30 -7.78 6.48
CA ALA A 297 -21.07 -7.65 7.71
C ALA A 297 -20.24 -7.02 8.82
N SER A 298 -20.92 -6.31 9.72
CA SER A 298 -20.36 -5.85 10.98
C SER A 298 -20.40 -6.95 12.04
N MET A 299 -19.35 -7.04 12.86
CA MET A 299 -19.36 -7.91 14.04
C MET A 299 -20.34 -7.45 15.14
N ALA A 300 -21.01 -6.32 14.98
CA ALA A 300 -22.14 -5.90 15.81
C ALA A 300 -23.47 -6.59 15.40
N GLU A 301 -23.53 -7.21 14.23
CA GLU A 301 -24.74 -7.89 13.74
C GLU A 301 -24.83 -9.33 14.26
N THR A 302 -26.00 -9.73 14.76
CA THR A 302 -26.26 -11.09 15.25
C THR A 302 -25.98 -12.16 14.19
N ARG A 303 -26.31 -11.89 12.91
CA ARG A 303 -26.05 -12.84 11.81
C ARG A 303 -24.55 -13.11 11.62
N ALA A 304 -23.72 -12.08 11.74
CA ALA A 304 -22.26 -12.19 11.61
C ALA A 304 -21.65 -12.92 12.82
N GLN A 305 -22.14 -12.61 14.03
CA GLN A 305 -21.71 -13.30 15.25
C GLN A 305 -22.03 -14.80 15.21
N ASN A 306 -23.24 -15.15 14.76
CA ASN A 306 -23.67 -16.53 14.60
C ASN A 306 -22.86 -17.26 13.53
N ALA A 307 -22.63 -16.63 12.36
CA ALA A 307 -21.75 -17.19 11.33
C ALA A 307 -20.35 -17.46 11.88
N LEU A 308 -19.75 -16.49 12.58
CA LEU A 308 -18.41 -16.63 13.12
C LEU A 308 -18.33 -17.71 14.21
N SER A 309 -19.38 -17.87 15.03
CA SER A 309 -19.47 -18.95 16.00
C SER A 309 -19.45 -20.32 15.32
N GLU A 310 -20.24 -20.50 14.26
CA GLU A 310 -20.26 -21.75 13.49
C GLU A 310 -18.92 -22.00 12.77
N VAL A 311 -18.29 -20.97 12.22
CA VAL A 311 -16.95 -21.06 11.62
C VAL A 311 -15.90 -21.53 12.63
N ARG A 312 -15.98 -21.11 13.90
CA ARG A 312 -15.07 -21.59 14.96
C ARG A 312 -15.21 -23.09 15.21
N GLU A 313 -16.40 -23.66 15.06
CA GLU A 313 -16.62 -25.10 15.24
C GLU A 313 -15.96 -25.93 14.14
N PHE A 314 -15.82 -25.36 12.94
CA PHE A 314 -15.24 -26.05 11.79
C PHE A 314 -13.73 -25.89 11.68
N THR A 315 -13.14 -24.88 12.31
CA THR A 315 -11.75 -24.46 12.08
C THR A 315 -10.87 -24.79 13.28
N SER A 316 -9.61 -25.15 13.04
CA SER A 316 -8.64 -25.36 14.14
C SER A 316 -7.94 -24.06 14.52
N PHE A 317 -7.97 -23.08 13.61
CA PHE A 317 -7.47 -21.74 13.82
C PHE A 317 -8.42 -20.76 13.16
N LEU A 318 -8.81 -19.73 13.90
CA LEU A 318 -9.57 -18.59 13.39
C LEU A 318 -9.09 -17.32 14.09
N ARG A 319 -8.75 -16.31 13.30
CA ARG A 319 -8.45 -14.97 13.78
C ARG A 319 -9.28 -13.96 13.00
N VAL A 320 -9.95 -13.07 13.73
CA VAL A 320 -10.55 -11.88 13.15
C VAL A 320 -9.45 -10.82 13.04
N LEU A 321 -9.17 -10.40 11.81
CA LEU A 321 -8.18 -9.36 11.52
C LEU A 321 -8.76 -7.96 11.77
N GLY A 322 -10.06 -7.79 11.57
CA GLY A 322 -10.77 -6.55 11.89
C GLY A 322 -12.21 -6.57 11.40
N SER A 323 -13.05 -5.72 11.98
CA SER A 323 -14.40 -5.41 11.50
C SER A 323 -14.51 -3.89 11.40
N TYR A 324 -14.56 -3.37 10.17
CA TYR A 324 -14.26 -1.98 9.87
C TYR A 324 -15.16 -1.40 8.78
N PRO A 325 -15.37 -0.06 8.76
CA PRO A 325 -16.08 0.62 7.68
C PRO A 325 -15.47 0.33 6.31
N MET A 326 -16.34 0.12 5.32
CA MET A 326 -15.93 0.06 3.92
C MET A 326 -15.60 1.45 3.38
N ASP A 327 -14.69 1.50 2.41
CA ASP A 327 -14.48 2.72 1.62
C ASP A 327 -15.62 2.87 0.61
N MET A 328 -16.54 3.79 0.90
CA MET A 328 -17.69 4.11 0.07
C MET A 328 -17.46 5.33 -0.84
N THR A 329 -16.21 5.79 -0.98
CA THR A 329 -15.87 6.92 -1.85
C THR A 329 -16.28 6.58 -3.29
N PRO A 330 -17.09 7.44 -3.96
CA PRO A 330 -17.51 7.18 -5.34
C PRO A 330 -16.30 6.95 -6.27
N TRP A 331 -16.40 5.93 -7.12
CA TRP A 331 -15.39 5.69 -8.13
C TRP A 331 -15.50 6.73 -9.25
N SER A 332 -14.49 7.59 -9.35
CA SER A 332 -14.29 8.49 -10.48
C SER A 332 -13.01 8.09 -11.21
N PRO A 333 -13.08 7.37 -12.35
CA PRO A 333 -11.90 7.19 -13.17
C PRO A 333 -11.52 8.59 -13.67
N SER A 334 -10.31 9.05 -13.31
CA SER A 334 -9.75 10.30 -13.80
C SER A 334 -9.91 10.34 -15.33
N SER A 335 -10.60 11.37 -15.83
CA SER A 335 -10.98 11.54 -17.23
C SER A 335 -9.79 11.83 -18.13
#